data_AF-A0A7H9AXG7-F1
#
_entry.id   AF-A0A7H9AXG7-F1
#
_cell.length_a   1.000
_cell.length_b   1.000
_cell.length_c   1.000
_cell.angle_alpha   90.00
_cell.angle_beta   90.00
_cell.angle_gamma   90.00
#
_symmetry.space_group_name_H-M   'P 1'
#
loop_
_entity.id
_entity.type
_entity.pdbx_description
1 polymer ?
#
loop_
_entity_poly.entity_id
_entity_poly.type
_entity_poly.pdbx_seq_one_letter_code
_entity_poly.pdbx_strand_id
1 'polypeptide(L)'
;MLTVACALIGSACWLTIATSIGLPVSTTHSIVGGTISAGIAAGGASGVIWGWNGVSQIIASWFITPVLARCIAAVVFIISKLLVLKVKSLERSIKNALLLVGFLVFATFSILTMLIVWEGSPNLHLDNLSGTETAVSIILTGAVACAVYLIFFYPYYRRKILDQDWTLKLVDILRGPVFYFKSTDNIPPMPEGHELTIDYYEGRRVEEETPRTEDEENKIADTVSSSSTDNILREAKDATVQETNLVKIEYSAEEKMTTRQYWWSLLKQGPKNGLC
;
A
#
# COMPACT_ATOMS: atom_id res chain seq x y z
N MET A 1 -43.52 -9.06 -0.98
CA MET A 1 -42.83 -9.23 0.33
C MET A 1 -42.28 -10.65 0.51
N LEU A 2 -43.04 -11.72 0.20
CA LEU A 2 -42.54 -13.10 0.27
C LEU A 2 -41.28 -13.34 -0.60
N THR A 3 -41.26 -12.82 -1.83
CA THR A 3 -40.12 -12.93 -2.76
C THR A 3 -38.81 -12.37 -2.20
N VAL A 4 -38.89 -11.26 -1.46
CA VAL A 4 -37.73 -10.63 -0.81
C VAL A 4 -37.20 -11.52 0.32
N ALA A 5 -38.09 -12.09 1.13
CA ALA A 5 -37.69 -13.04 2.18
C ALA A 5 -37.01 -14.29 1.60
N CYS A 6 -37.56 -14.87 0.53
CA CYS A 6 -36.96 -16.01 -0.15
C CYS A 6 -35.58 -15.67 -0.74
N ALA A 7 -35.42 -14.50 -1.37
CA ALA A 7 -34.14 -14.05 -1.92
C ALA A 7 -33.07 -13.87 -0.81
N LEU A 8 -33.46 -13.27 0.32
CA LEU A 8 -32.56 -13.10 1.48
C LEU A 8 -32.14 -14.45 2.06
N ILE A 9 -33.09 -15.37 2.30
CA ILE A 9 -32.78 -16.69 2.84
C ILE A 9 -31.88 -17.48 1.88
N GLY A 10 -32.20 -17.51 0.58
CA GLY A 10 -31.40 -18.21 -0.42
C GLY A 10 -29.97 -17.66 -0.52
N SER A 11 -29.83 -16.33 -0.59
CA SER A 11 -28.51 -15.69 -0.64
C SER A 11 -27.70 -15.88 0.64
N ALA A 12 -28.35 -15.84 1.81
CA ALA A 12 -27.72 -16.07 3.10
C ALA A 12 -27.25 -17.52 3.24
N CYS A 13 -28.08 -18.51 2.89
CA CYS A 13 -27.71 -19.92 2.92
C CYS A 13 -26.48 -20.19 2.04
N TRP A 14 -26.47 -19.67 0.81
CA TRP A 14 -25.32 -19.80 -0.09
C TRP A 14 -24.06 -19.16 0.49
N LEU A 15 -24.18 -17.93 1.02
CA LEU A 15 -23.05 -17.22 1.59
C LEU A 15 -22.49 -17.93 2.83
N THR A 16 -23.36 -18.49 3.70
CA THR A 16 -22.95 -19.27 4.87
C THR A 16 -22.18 -20.51 4.46
N ILE A 17 -22.66 -21.24 3.44
CA ILE A 17 -21.96 -22.42 2.92
C ILE A 17 -20.61 -22.02 2.32
N ALA A 18 -20.56 -20.99 1.47
CA ALA A 18 -19.32 -20.54 0.85
C ALA A 18 -18.28 -20.06 1.88
N THR A 19 -18.74 -19.38 2.93
CA THR A 19 -17.89 -18.91 4.02
C THR A 19 -17.36 -20.07 4.86
N SER A 20 -18.16 -21.12 5.11
CA SER A 20 -17.72 -22.27 5.90
C SER A 20 -16.62 -23.09 5.21
N ILE A 21 -16.60 -23.08 3.88
CA ILE A 21 -15.55 -23.71 3.06
C ILE A 21 -14.41 -22.75 2.69
N GLY A 22 -14.42 -21.50 3.18
CA GLY A 22 -13.35 -20.52 2.97
C GLY A 22 -13.28 -19.94 1.55
N LEU A 23 -14.34 -20.04 0.75
CA LEU A 23 -14.36 -19.48 -0.60
C LEU A 23 -14.74 -17.99 -0.57
N PRO A 24 -13.92 -17.09 -1.17
CA PRO A 24 -14.28 -15.68 -1.30
C PRO A 24 -15.34 -15.53 -2.41
N VAL A 25 -16.61 -15.37 -2.01
CA VAL A 25 -17.75 -15.19 -2.94
C VAL A 25 -18.32 -13.78 -2.87
N SER A 26 -18.93 -13.33 -3.97
CA SER A 26 -19.58 -12.01 -4.02
C SER A 26 -20.98 -12.05 -3.42
N THR A 27 -21.18 -11.30 -2.34
CA THR A 27 -22.50 -11.12 -1.69
C THR A 27 -23.49 -10.42 -2.61
N THR A 28 -23.06 -9.42 -3.38
CA THR A 28 -23.88 -8.68 -4.36
C THR A 28 -24.45 -9.60 -5.45
N HIS A 29 -23.63 -10.48 -6.03
CA HIS A 29 -24.11 -11.43 -7.04
C HIS A 29 -25.07 -12.45 -6.45
N SER A 30 -24.84 -12.85 -5.19
CA SER A 30 -25.69 -13.82 -4.48
C SER A 30 -27.10 -13.27 -4.24
N ILE A 31 -27.23 -12.02 -3.76
CA ILE A 31 -28.54 -11.40 -3.54
C ILE A 31 -29.25 -11.06 -4.86
N VAL A 32 -28.53 -10.54 -5.87
CA VAL A 32 -29.11 -10.24 -7.19
C VAL A 32 -29.58 -11.52 -7.87
N GLY A 33 -28.82 -12.61 -7.79
CA GLY A 33 -29.25 -13.92 -8.29
C GLY A 33 -30.51 -14.42 -7.58
N GLY A 34 -30.55 -14.29 -6.24
CA GLY A 34 -31.71 -14.66 -5.42
C GLY A 34 -32.97 -13.85 -5.74
N THR A 35 -32.84 -12.54 -6.00
CA THR A 35 -33.98 -11.69 -6.38
C THR A 35 -34.48 -12.00 -7.78
N ILE A 36 -33.58 -12.26 -8.75
CA ILE A 36 -33.95 -12.68 -10.10
C ILE A 36 -34.67 -14.03 -10.07
N SER A 37 -34.14 -15.04 -9.35
CA SER A 37 -34.78 -16.36 -9.28
C SER A 37 -36.14 -16.30 -8.59
N ALA A 38 -36.27 -15.51 -7.51
CA ALA A 38 -37.55 -15.32 -6.84
C ALA A 38 -38.56 -14.56 -7.72
N GLY A 39 -38.10 -13.60 -8.52
CA GLY A 39 -38.92 -12.89 -9.50
C GLY A 39 -39.45 -13.81 -10.60
N ILE A 40 -38.58 -14.68 -11.15
CA ILE A 40 -38.96 -15.68 -12.15
C ILE A 40 -39.95 -16.69 -11.57
N ALA A 41 -39.73 -17.16 -10.34
CA ALA A 41 -40.63 -18.10 -9.67
C ALA A 41 -42.03 -17.51 -9.40
N ALA A 42 -42.12 -16.20 -9.14
CA ALA A 42 -43.38 -15.55 -8.82
C ALA A 42 -44.18 -15.10 -10.06
N GLY A 43 -43.50 -14.65 -11.13
CA GLY A 43 -44.16 -14.00 -12.28
C GLY A 43 -43.65 -14.46 -13.65
N GLY A 44 -42.90 -15.56 -13.71
CA GLY A 44 -42.23 -16.03 -14.92
C GLY A 44 -41.10 -15.10 -15.38
N ALA A 45 -40.50 -15.41 -16.53
CA ALA A 45 -39.41 -14.60 -17.08
C ALA A 45 -39.82 -13.14 -17.38
N SER A 46 -41.11 -12.90 -17.65
CA SER A 46 -41.69 -11.57 -17.83
C SER A 46 -41.80 -10.73 -16.55
N GLY A 47 -41.73 -11.37 -15.38
CA GLY A 47 -41.76 -10.70 -14.08
C GLY A 47 -40.46 -9.97 -13.70
N VAL A 48 -39.40 -10.13 -14.50
CA VAL A 48 -38.09 -9.50 -14.30
C VAL A 48 -37.85 -8.42 -15.37
N ILE A 49 -37.35 -7.26 -14.94
CA ILE A 49 -36.99 -6.17 -15.84
C ILE A 49 -35.60 -6.44 -16.41
N TRP A 50 -35.55 -7.04 -17.60
CA TRP A 50 -34.29 -7.37 -18.29
C TRP A 50 -33.64 -6.17 -19.01
N GLY A 51 -34.40 -5.10 -19.24
CA GLY A 51 -33.92 -3.92 -19.96
C GLY A 51 -32.81 -3.15 -19.22
N TRP A 52 -32.39 -2.03 -19.82
CA TRP A 52 -31.33 -1.18 -19.26
C TRP A 52 -31.67 -0.70 -17.84
N ASN A 53 -32.93 -0.35 -17.55
CA ASN A 53 -33.36 0.09 -16.22
C ASN A 53 -33.51 -1.05 -15.19
N GLY A 54 -32.91 -2.22 -15.44
CA GLY A 54 -33.01 -3.39 -14.56
C GLY A 54 -31.73 -4.22 -14.58
N VAL A 55 -31.86 -5.52 -14.87
CA VAL A 55 -30.75 -6.47 -14.73
C VAL A 55 -29.57 -6.13 -15.64
N SER A 56 -29.80 -5.61 -16.84
CA SER A 56 -28.72 -5.31 -17.80
C SER A 56 -27.75 -4.24 -17.30
N GLN A 57 -28.23 -3.19 -16.63
CA GLN A 57 -27.35 -2.17 -16.03
C GLN A 57 -26.54 -2.73 -14.87
N ILE A 58 -27.11 -3.63 -14.06
CA ILE A 58 -26.40 -4.29 -12.97
C ILE A 58 -25.24 -5.10 -13.54
N ILE A 59 -25.52 -5.95 -14.53
CA ILE A 59 -24.48 -6.76 -15.19
C ILE A 59 -23.40 -5.87 -15.82
N ALA A 60 -23.79 -4.78 -16.50
CA ALA A 60 -22.84 -3.84 -17.07
C ALA A 60 -21.91 -3.23 -16.00
N SER A 61 -22.46 -2.87 -14.83
CA SER A 61 -21.66 -2.29 -13.73
C SER A 61 -20.62 -3.26 -13.17
N TRP A 62 -20.85 -4.57 -13.21
CA TRP A 62 -19.88 -5.58 -12.77
C TRP A 62 -18.60 -5.59 -13.59
N PHE A 63 -18.67 -5.17 -14.86
CA PHE A 63 -17.49 -5.07 -15.73
C PHE A 63 -16.90 -3.67 -15.73
N ILE A 64 -17.74 -2.64 -15.71
CA ILE A 64 -17.29 -1.24 -15.77
C ILE A 64 -16.50 -0.87 -14.50
N THR A 65 -17.00 -1.26 -13.32
CA THR A 65 -16.37 -0.87 -12.05
C THR A 65 -14.94 -1.40 -11.88
N PRO A 66 -14.63 -2.69 -12.13
CA PRO A 66 -13.25 -3.19 -12.06
C PRO A 66 -12.32 -2.54 -13.08
N VAL A 67 -12.81 -2.27 -14.30
CA VAL A 67 -12.01 -1.60 -15.33
C VAL A 67 -11.65 -0.18 -14.90
N LEU A 68 -12.62 0.57 -14.38
CA LEU A 68 -12.41 1.92 -13.89
C LEU A 68 -11.48 1.92 -12.67
N ALA A 69 -11.68 0.99 -11.72
CA ALA A 69 -10.81 0.82 -10.56
C ALA A 69 -9.36 0.52 -10.97
N ARG A 70 -9.15 -0.34 -11.98
CA ARG A 70 -7.82 -0.64 -12.54
C ARG A 70 -7.17 0.62 -13.15
N CYS A 71 -7.92 1.42 -13.88
CA CYS A 71 -7.40 2.65 -14.47
C CYS A 71 -6.95 3.65 -13.38
N ILE A 72 -7.77 3.87 -12.35
CA ILE A 72 -7.44 4.76 -11.24
C ILE A 72 -6.23 4.22 -10.46
N ALA A 73 -6.21 2.93 -10.16
CA ALA A 73 -5.08 2.28 -9.48
C ALA A 73 -3.78 2.41 -10.28
N ALA A 74 -3.83 2.26 -11.61
CA ALA A 74 -2.66 2.44 -12.48
C ALA A 74 -2.13 3.88 -12.42
N VAL A 75 -3.01 4.89 -12.42
CA VAL A 75 -2.62 6.31 -12.30
C VAL A 75 -1.94 6.57 -10.95
N VAL A 76 -2.55 6.14 -9.85
CA VAL A 76 -1.97 6.29 -8.51
C VAL A 76 -0.60 5.59 -8.43
N PHE A 77 -0.48 4.37 -8.98
CA PHE A 77 0.78 3.65 -9.02
C PHE A 77 1.86 4.39 -9.82
N ILE A 78 1.53 4.96 -10.98
CA ILE A 78 2.48 5.74 -11.78
C ILE A 78 2.97 6.96 -10.98
N ILE A 79 2.06 7.67 -10.30
CA ILE A 79 2.41 8.80 -9.44
C ILE A 79 3.36 8.35 -8.33
N SER A 80 3.03 7.28 -7.60
CA SER A 80 3.90 6.72 -6.56
C SER A 80 5.26 6.28 -7.12
N LYS A 81 5.29 5.67 -8.30
CA LYS A 81 6.53 5.24 -8.95
C LYS A 81 7.43 6.42 -9.29
N LEU A 82 6.87 7.52 -9.79
CA LEU A 82 7.64 8.71 -10.16
C LEU A 82 8.10 9.51 -8.93
N LEU A 83 7.24 9.68 -7.93
CA LEU A 83 7.53 10.50 -6.75
C LEU A 83 8.37 9.80 -5.68
N VAL A 84 8.24 8.48 -5.56
CA VAL A 84 8.87 7.69 -4.49
C VAL A 84 9.93 6.76 -5.06
N LEU A 85 9.55 5.83 -5.96
CA LEU A 85 10.42 4.71 -6.35
C LEU A 85 11.59 5.11 -7.27
N LYS A 86 11.41 6.10 -8.15
CA LYS A 86 12.47 6.54 -9.06
C LYS A 86 13.41 7.61 -8.47
N VAL A 87 13.14 8.07 -7.26
CA VAL A 87 13.96 9.11 -6.62
C VAL A 87 15.21 8.47 -6.02
N LYS A 88 16.39 8.83 -6.55
CA LYS A 88 17.67 8.24 -6.15
C LYS A 88 18.02 8.45 -4.67
N SER A 89 17.64 9.58 -4.08
CA SER A 89 17.95 9.87 -2.67
C SER A 89 16.86 9.33 -1.74
N LEU A 90 17.27 8.44 -0.83
CA LEU A 90 16.39 7.82 0.17
C LEU A 90 15.64 8.87 1.00
N GLU A 91 16.33 9.91 1.46
CA GLU A 91 15.67 10.95 2.27
C GLU A 91 14.55 11.66 1.52
N ARG A 92 14.78 12.00 0.25
CA ARG A 92 13.80 12.71 -0.58
C ARG A 92 12.65 11.79 -0.96
N SER A 93 12.94 10.52 -1.24
CA SER A 93 11.93 9.49 -1.48
C SER A 93 10.97 9.35 -0.30
N ILE A 94 11.50 9.28 0.93
CA ILE A 94 10.68 9.17 2.15
C ILE A 94 9.86 10.45 2.39
N LYS A 95 10.46 11.64 2.25
CA LYS A 95 9.75 12.92 2.39
C LYS A 95 8.60 13.02 1.38
N ASN A 96 8.85 12.65 0.12
CA ASN A 96 7.82 12.62 -0.93
C ASN A 96 6.73 11.58 -0.66
N ALA A 97 7.10 10.40 -0.15
CA ALA A 97 6.13 9.36 0.21
C ALA A 97 5.20 9.82 1.33
N LEU A 98 5.75 10.43 2.39
CA LEU A 98 4.95 11.00 3.49
C LEU A 98 4.04 12.13 3.01
N LEU A 99 4.51 12.99 2.10
CA LEU A 99 3.66 14.03 1.51
C LEU A 99 2.55 13.43 0.62
N LEU A 100 2.87 12.41 -0.18
CA LEU A 100 1.89 11.69 -1.00
C LEU A 100 0.79 11.05 -0.14
N VAL A 101 1.13 10.50 1.03
CA VAL A 101 0.12 10.00 1.98
C VAL A 101 -0.83 11.10 2.42
N GLY A 102 -0.33 12.32 2.70
CA GLY A 102 -1.19 13.47 3.00
C GLY A 102 -2.17 13.81 1.88
N PHE A 103 -1.73 13.76 0.63
CA PHE A 103 -2.60 13.93 -0.54
C PHE A 103 -3.64 12.81 -0.66
N LEU A 104 -3.26 11.57 -0.40
CA LEU A 104 -4.20 10.44 -0.40
C LEU A 104 -5.25 10.57 0.71
N VAL A 105 -4.86 11.04 1.90
CA VAL A 105 -5.80 11.35 3.01
C VAL A 105 -6.78 12.45 2.60
N PHE A 106 -6.31 13.52 1.96
CA PHE A 106 -7.21 14.54 1.41
C PHE A 106 -8.24 13.93 0.46
N ALA A 107 -7.78 13.14 -0.53
CA ALA A 107 -8.63 12.54 -1.54
C ALA A 107 -9.66 11.56 -0.95
N THR A 108 -9.26 10.71 0.00
CA THR A 108 -10.17 9.73 0.61
C THR A 108 -11.27 10.41 1.44
N PHE A 109 -10.91 11.37 2.30
CA PHE A 109 -11.91 12.11 3.08
C PHE A 109 -12.84 12.93 2.19
N SER A 110 -12.33 13.57 1.14
CA SER A 110 -13.18 14.28 0.16
C SER A 110 -14.16 13.33 -0.54
N ILE A 111 -13.72 12.15 -1.00
CA ILE A 111 -14.60 11.16 -1.65
C ILE A 111 -15.63 10.62 -0.65
N LEU A 112 -15.26 10.38 0.60
CA LEU A 112 -16.20 9.93 1.63
C LEU A 112 -17.24 11.00 1.95
N THR A 113 -16.84 12.27 2.11
CA THR A 113 -17.78 13.38 2.31
C THR A 113 -18.71 13.54 1.11
N MET A 114 -18.18 13.41 -0.11
CA MET A 114 -18.99 13.42 -1.33
C MET A 114 -20.09 12.34 -1.29
N LEU A 115 -19.75 11.10 -0.90
CA LEU A 115 -20.74 10.02 -0.77
C LEU A 115 -21.78 10.30 0.31
N ILE A 116 -21.36 10.86 1.46
CA ILE A 116 -22.27 11.20 2.56
C ILE A 116 -23.21 12.36 2.20
N VAL A 117 -22.75 13.33 1.41
CA VAL A 117 -23.59 14.46 1.00
C VAL A 117 -24.63 14.03 -0.03
N TRP A 118 -24.26 13.18 -0.99
CA TRP A 118 -25.20 12.71 -2.03
C TRP A 118 -26.14 11.59 -1.58
N GLU A 119 -25.63 10.60 -0.85
CA GLU A 119 -26.40 9.41 -0.40
C GLU A 119 -26.74 9.47 1.10
N GLY A 120 -26.63 10.64 1.71
CA GLY A 120 -26.78 10.86 3.14
C GLY A 120 -28.17 10.50 3.69
N SER A 121 -28.24 10.38 5.02
CA SER A 121 -29.50 10.08 5.71
C SER A 121 -30.56 11.13 5.37
N PRO A 122 -31.80 10.72 5.01
CA PRO A 122 -32.89 11.64 4.72
C PRO A 122 -33.27 12.51 5.93
N ASN A 123 -32.86 12.13 7.15
CA ASN A 123 -33.08 12.92 8.36
C ASN A 123 -32.19 14.18 8.44
N LEU A 124 -31.13 14.25 7.65
CA LEU A 124 -30.13 15.33 7.72
C LEU A 124 -30.39 16.42 6.66
N HIS A 125 -31.37 16.23 5.77
CA HIS A 125 -31.77 17.14 4.68
C HIS A 125 -30.58 17.77 3.91
N LEU A 126 -29.50 17.01 3.74
CA LEU A 126 -28.29 17.44 3.04
C LEU A 126 -28.45 17.51 1.52
N ASP A 127 -29.57 16.99 1.01
CA ASP A 127 -29.98 16.98 -0.39
C ASP A 127 -30.44 18.36 -0.91
N ASN A 128 -30.84 19.27 0.01
CA ASN A 128 -31.29 20.62 -0.32
C ASN A 128 -30.17 21.67 -0.32
N LEU A 129 -28.92 21.25 -0.11
CA LEU A 129 -27.77 22.15 -0.13
C LEU A 129 -27.47 22.65 -1.54
N SER A 130 -27.07 23.92 -1.64
CA SER A 130 -26.59 24.48 -2.90
C SER A 130 -25.35 23.73 -3.38
N GLY A 131 -25.17 23.62 -4.71
CA GLY A 131 -23.98 22.98 -5.30
C GLY A 131 -22.65 23.60 -4.81
N THR A 132 -22.68 24.86 -4.39
CA THR A 132 -21.52 25.51 -3.78
C THR A 132 -21.26 25.00 -2.35
N GLU A 133 -22.30 24.78 -1.56
CA GLU A 133 -22.18 24.30 -0.17
C GLU A 133 -21.68 22.86 -0.15
N THR A 134 -22.16 22.03 -1.07
CA THR A 134 -21.69 20.64 -1.21
C THR A 134 -20.22 20.62 -1.62
N ALA A 135 -19.81 21.40 -2.62
CA ALA A 135 -18.41 21.50 -3.05
C ALA A 135 -17.48 22.00 -1.93
N VAL A 136 -17.91 23.03 -1.19
CA VAL A 136 -17.14 23.57 -0.05
C VAL A 136 -17.00 22.52 1.04
N SER A 137 -18.06 21.79 1.38
CA SER A 137 -18.00 20.76 2.43
C SER A 137 -17.00 19.62 2.09
N ILE A 138 -16.93 19.22 0.82
CA ILE A 138 -16.04 18.16 0.32
C ILE A 138 -14.57 18.58 0.44
N ILE A 139 -14.25 19.80 -0.03
CA ILE A 139 -12.89 20.32 0.00
C ILE A 139 -12.47 20.63 1.43
N LEU A 140 -13.36 21.24 2.23
CA LEU A 140 -13.07 21.59 3.61
C LEU A 140 -12.78 20.36 4.45
N THR A 141 -13.58 19.31 4.34
CA THR A 141 -13.38 18.08 5.13
C THR A 141 -12.06 17.40 4.75
N GLY A 142 -11.76 17.29 3.46
CA GLY A 142 -10.48 16.77 2.99
C GLY A 142 -9.30 17.62 3.47
N ALA A 143 -9.42 18.94 3.40
CA ALA A 143 -8.37 19.88 3.83
C ALA A 143 -8.11 19.79 5.34
N VAL A 144 -9.16 19.68 6.16
CA VAL A 144 -9.05 19.47 7.61
C VAL A 144 -8.36 18.14 7.90
N ALA A 145 -8.75 17.04 7.24
CA ALA A 145 -8.11 15.74 7.43
C ALA A 145 -6.63 15.76 7.03
N CYS A 146 -6.30 16.42 5.92
CA CYS A 146 -4.93 16.62 5.47
C CYS A 146 -4.12 17.48 6.47
N ALA A 147 -4.71 18.56 6.99
CA ALA A 147 -4.07 19.40 8.00
C ALA A 147 -3.80 18.62 9.29
N VAL A 148 -4.75 17.81 9.76
CA VAL A 148 -4.55 16.91 10.90
C VAL A 148 -3.42 15.92 10.64
N TYR A 149 -3.36 15.33 9.45
CA TYR A 149 -2.25 14.47 9.05
C TYR A 149 -0.90 15.20 9.10
N LEU A 150 -0.81 16.39 8.51
CA LEU A 150 0.43 17.17 8.47
C LEU A 150 0.86 17.66 9.86
N ILE A 151 -0.08 18.00 10.74
CA ILE A 151 0.22 18.53 12.08
C ILE A 151 0.64 17.41 13.04
N PHE A 152 -0.03 16.25 13.02
CA PHE A 152 0.19 15.19 14.00
C PHE A 152 1.05 14.03 13.48
N PHE A 153 0.71 13.49 12.30
CA PHE A 153 1.29 12.25 11.80
C PHE A 153 2.57 12.48 11.01
N TYR A 154 2.61 13.49 10.14
CA TYR A 154 3.78 13.80 9.32
C TYR A 154 5.07 14.01 10.13
N PRO A 155 5.12 14.88 11.18
CA PRO A 155 6.35 15.08 11.94
C PRO A 155 6.76 13.84 12.75
N TYR A 156 5.77 13.07 13.24
CA TYR A 156 6.02 11.80 13.93
C TYR A 156 6.69 10.76 13.01
N TYR A 157 6.08 10.50 11.84
CA TYR A 157 6.63 9.51 10.90
C TYR A 157 7.92 9.98 10.25
N ARG A 158 8.04 11.27 9.95
CA ARG A 158 9.30 11.84 9.46
C ARG A 158 10.44 11.54 10.45
N ARG A 159 10.25 11.84 11.73
CA ARG A 159 11.27 11.60 12.76
C ARG A 159 11.55 10.12 12.98
N LYS A 160 10.51 9.29 13.01
CA LYS A 160 10.65 7.84 13.22
C LYS A 160 11.38 7.14 12.07
N ILE A 161 11.12 7.54 10.82
CA ILE A 161 11.64 6.85 9.63
C ILE A 161 12.94 7.50 9.13
N LEU A 162 13.06 8.83 9.12
CA LEU A 162 14.24 9.51 8.61
C LEU A 162 15.36 9.56 9.64
N ASP A 163 15.04 9.91 10.89
CA ASP A 163 16.02 10.08 11.96
C ASP A 163 16.20 8.78 12.79
N GLN A 164 15.51 7.69 12.43
CA GLN A 164 15.58 6.37 13.08
C GLN A 164 15.45 6.43 14.61
N ASP A 165 14.54 7.28 15.10
CA ASP A 165 14.31 7.47 16.54
C ASP A 165 13.47 6.30 17.12
N TRP A 166 14.16 5.30 17.69
CA TRP A 166 13.54 4.12 18.32
C TRP A 166 12.82 4.41 19.63
N THR A 167 13.06 5.57 20.25
CA THR A 167 12.44 5.93 21.54
C THR A 167 10.97 6.33 21.42
N LEU A 168 10.52 6.64 20.20
CA LEU A 168 9.16 7.10 19.92
C LEU A 168 8.12 6.01 20.11
N LYS A 169 7.20 6.23 21.05
CA LYS A 169 6.04 5.36 21.25
C LYS A 169 4.87 5.84 20.42
N LEU A 170 3.87 4.99 20.24
CA LEU A 170 2.67 5.32 19.47
C LEU A 170 1.86 6.46 20.13
N VAL A 171 1.93 6.57 21.45
CA VAL A 171 1.32 7.66 22.23
C VAL A 171 1.90 9.05 21.89
N ASP A 172 3.11 9.11 21.36
CA ASP A 172 3.76 10.37 21.01
C ASP A 172 3.20 10.99 19.72
N ILE A 173 2.37 10.27 18.95
CA ILE A 173 1.69 10.82 17.76
C ILE A 173 0.85 12.07 18.14
N LEU A 174 0.21 12.07 19.31
CA LEU A 174 -0.57 13.22 19.77
C LEU A 174 0.32 14.45 20.06
N ARG A 175 1.61 14.22 20.36
CA ARG A 175 2.62 15.25 20.53
C ARG A 175 3.30 15.64 19.20
N GLY A 176 2.78 15.16 18.07
CA GLY A 176 3.22 15.47 16.71
C GLY A 176 3.73 16.90 16.48
N PRO A 177 2.97 17.95 16.86
CA PRO A 177 3.38 19.35 16.64
C PRO A 177 4.72 19.71 17.29
N VAL A 178 5.03 19.10 18.45
CA VAL A 178 6.26 19.35 19.20
C VAL A 178 7.49 18.86 18.42
N PHE A 179 7.34 17.80 17.62
CA PHE A 179 8.44 17.23 16.84
C PHE A 179 8.88 18.08 15.66
N TYR A 180 8.12 19.12 15.25
CA TYR A 180 8.61 20.10 14.29
C TYR A 180 9.75 20.96 14.83
N PHE A 181 9.77 21.20 16.15
CA PHE A 181 10.70 22.15 16.78
C PHE A 181 11.76 21.47 17.66
N LYS A 182 11.63 20.17 17.93
CA LYS A 182 12.58 19.43 18.78
C LYS A 182 13.84 19.06 17.99
N SER A 183 15.02 19.40 18.50
CA SER A 183 16.31 19.06 17.87
C SER A 183 16.52 17.53 17.76
N THR A 184 17.27 17.15 16.72
CA THR A 184 17.61 15.76 16.36
C THR A 184 18.89 15.28 17.06
N ASP A 185 19.62 16.17 17.72
CA ASP A 185 20.99 15.90 18.23
C ASP A 185 21.01 15.01 19.49
N ASN A 186 19.86 14.80 20.13
CA ASN A 186 19.72 14.05 21.39
C ASN A 186 19.05 12.67 21.21
N ILE A 187 19.26 12.00 20.06
CA ILE A 187 18.75 10.63 19.85
C ILE A 187 19.80 9.63 20.37
N PRO A 188 19.46 8.77 21.36
CA PRO A 188 20.41 7.77 21.86
C PRO A 188 20.68 6.71 20.78
N PRO A 189 21.91 6.17 20.70
CA PRO A 189 22.24 5.11 19.75
C PRO A 189 21.31 3.91 19.95
N MET A 190 20.94 3.26 18.84
CA MET A 190 20.05 2.11 18.86
C MET A 190 20.70 0.95 19.63
N PRO A 191 20.01 0.32 20.61
CA PRO A 191 20.55 -0.83 21.33
C PRO A 191 20.76 -2.03 20.38
N GLU A 192 21.82 -2.81 20.62
CA GLU A 192 22.17 -3.98 19.80
C GLU A 192 20.99 -4.96 19.71
N GLY A 193 20.56 -5.30 18.50
CA GLY A 193 19.44 -6.20 18.23
C GLY A 193 18.06 -5.54 18.14
N HIS A 194 17.94 -4.22 18.28
CA HIS A 194 16.68 -3.52 18.05
C HIS A 194 16.60 -3.06 16.59
N GLU A 195 15.68 -3.63 15.81
CA GLU A 195 15.44 -3.22 14.44
C GLU A 195 14.11 -2.44 14.35
N LEU A 196 14.14 -1.25 13.74
CA LEU A 196 12.97 -0.38 13.60
C LEU A 196 12.02 -0.85 12.50
N THR A 197 12.58 -1.42 11.42
CA THR A 197 11.85 -1.93 10.26
C THR A 197 12.50 -3.23 9.84
N ILE A 198 11.72 -4.32 9.82
CA ILE A 198 12.18 -5.63 9.35
C ILE A 198 12.48 -5.50 7.85
N ASP A 199 13.73 -5.74 7.44
CA ASP A 199 14.10 -5.73 6.03
C ASP A 199 13.78 -7.08 5.36
N TYR A 200 12.58 -7.19 4.80
CA TYR A 200 12.17 -8.39 4.07
C TYR A 200 13.00 -8.67 2.80
N TYR A 201 13.82 -7.73 2.33
CA TYR A 201 14.60 -7.86 1.08
C TYR A 201 16.11 -7.94 1.31
N GLU A 202 16.55 -8.08 2.55
CA GLU A 202 17.94 -8.31 2.88
C GLU A 202 18.50 -9.48 2.04
N GLY A 203 19.66 -9.28 1.40
CA GLY A 203 20.29 -10.26 0.50
C GLY A 203 19.61 -10.49 -0.86
N ARG A 204 18.47 -9.84 -1.16
CA ARG A 204 17.75 -9.94 -2.45
C ARG A 204 17.75 -8.65 -3.27
N ARG A 205 18.35 -7.58 -2.75
CA ARG A 205 18.57 -6.35 -3.53
C ARG A 205 19.70 -6.60 -4.53
N VAL A 206 19.41 -6.41 -5.81
CA VAL A 206 20.47 -6.16 -6.78
C VAL A 206 21.06 -4.81 -6.37
N GLU A 207 22.33 -4.77 -5.99
CA GLU A 207 23.03 -3.51 -5.72
C GLU A 207 23.04 -2.72 -7.03
N GLU A 208 22.06 -1.82 -7.21
CA GLU A 208 22.24 -0.71 -8.11
C GLU A 208 23.25 0.21 -7.43
N GLU A 209 24.51 0.17 -7.88
CA GLU A 209 25.54 1.13 -7.50
C GLU A 209 25.01 2.54 -7.78
N THR A 210 24.40 3.16 -6.78
CA THR A 210 24.23 4.61 -6.74
C THR A 210 25.64 5.19 -6.76
N PRO A 211 26.03 6.00 -7.76
CA PRO A 211 27.30 6.69 -7.69
C PRO A 211 27.27 7.51 -6.41
N ARG A 212 28.18 7.19 -5.48
CA ARG A 212 28.41 7.99 -4.29
C ARG A 212 28.62 9.42 -4.76
N THR A 213 27.94 10.35 -4.11
CA THR A 213 28.10 11.78 -4.32
C THR A 213 29.59 12.12 -4.45
N GLU A 214 29.94 12.92 -5.46
CA GLU A 214 31.30 13.38 -5.81
C GLU A 214 32.05 14.07 -4.65
N ASP A 215 31.43 14.20 -3.48
CA ASP A 215 31.96 14.77 -2.26
C ASP A 215 32.87 13.82 -1.44
N GLU A 216 32.80 12.49 -1.66
CA GLU A 216 33.71 11.53 -1.00
C GLU A 216 35.02 11.27 -1.79
N GLU A 217 35.00 11.40 -3.12
CA GLU A 217 36.17 11.15 -3.95
C GLU A 217 37.26 12.22 -3.77
N ASN A 218 36.86 13.49 -3.52
CA ASN A 218 37.80 14.56 -3.20
C ASN A 218 38.43 14.45 -1.80
N LYS A 219 37.79 13.79 -0.83
CA LYS A 219 38.41 13.57 0.50
C LYS A 219 39.47 12.47 0.49
N ILE A 220 39.33 11.49 -0.40
CA ILE A 220 40.30 10.41 -0.55
C ILE A 220 41.48 10.88 -1.41
N ALA A 221 41.24 11.71 -2.43
CA ALA A 221 42.29 12.26 -3.29
C ALA A 221 43.28 13.18 -2.53
N ASP A 222 42.79 13.98 -1.57
CA ASP A 222 43.65 14.91 -0.81
C ASP A 222 44.52 14.21 0.25
N THR A 223 44.18 12.97 0.65
CA THR A 223 44.94 12.22 1.66
C THR A 223 46.08 11.39 1.05
N VAL A 224 46.07 11.16 -0.28
CA VAL A 224 47.01 10.24 -0.95
C VAL A 224 48.20 10.96 -1.61
N SER A 225 48.25 12.29 -1.60
CA SER A 225 49.32 13.08 -2.25
C SER A 225 50.67 13.11 -1.48
N SER A 226 50.86 12.29 -0.44
CA SER A 226 52.16 12.21 0.25
C SER A 226 52.58 10.79 0.62
N SER A 227 53.01 9.99 -0.35
CA SER A 227 54.34 9.36 -0.29
C SER A 227 54.62 8.53 -1.54
N SER A 228 55.71 8.89 -2.20
CA SER A 228 56.48 8.17 -3.21
C SER A 228 56.50 6.65 -3.02
N THR A 229 56.14 5.85 -4.04
CA THR A 229 56.93 4.68 -4.53
C THR A 229 56.31 4.02 -5.76
N ASP A 230 56.87 4.30 -6.93
CA ASP A 230 56.48 3.73 -8.25
C ASP A 230 56.98 2.29 -8.52
N ASN A 231 57.49 1.56 -7.53
CA ASN A 231 58.25 0.32 -7.78
C ASN A 231 57.57 -1.01 -7.38
N ILE A 232 56.30 -1.02 -6.94
CA ILE A 232 55.63 -2.26 -6.48
C ILE A 232 54.58 -2.79 -7.48
N LEU A 233 54.27 -2.04 -8.54
CA LEU A 233 53.17 -2.35 -9.49
C LEU A 233 53.48 -3.42 -10.55
N ARG A 234 54.66 -4.04 -10.55
CA ARG A 234 55.03 -5.07 -11.55
C ARG A 234 54.96 -6.51 -11.04
N GLU A 235 54.97 -6.75 -9.73
CA GLU A 235 54.86 -8.10 -9.15
C GLU A 235 53.42 -8.50 -8.74
N ALA A 236 52.51 -7.53 -8.54
CA ALA A 236 51.13 -7.85 -8.14
C ALA A 236 50.25 -8.38 -9.29
N LYS A 237 50.67 -8.23 -10.55
CA LYS A 237 49.86 -8.60 -11.73
C LYS A 237 49.76 -10.10 -11.99
N ASP A 238 50.72 -10.90 -11.53
CA ASP A 238 50.70 -12.37 -11.75
C ASP A 238 49.95 -13.13 -10.65
N ALA A 239 49.70 -12.52 -9.48
CA ALA A 239 48.92 -13.14 -8.40
C ALA A 239 47.39 -12.99 -8.59
N THR A 240 46.93 -11.90 -9.23
CA THR A 240 45.49 -11.58 -9.39
C THR A 240 44.76 -12.47 -10.41
N VAL A 241 45.49 -13.14 -11.32
CA VAL A 241 44.88 -13.98 -12.37
C VAL A 241 44.49 -15.37 -11.85
N GLN A 242 45.04 -15.82 -10.71
CA GLN A 242 44.77 -17.15 -10.18
C GLN A 242 43.60 -17.19 -9.18
N GLU A 243 43.27 -16.06 -8.54
CA GLU A 243 42.22 -15.97 -7.51
C GLU A 243 40.80 -15.79 -8.09
N THR A 244 40.70 -15.34 -9.35
CA THR A 244 39.43 -15.12 -10.06
C THR A 244 38.69 -16.41 -10.46
N ASN A 245 39.32 -17.58 -10.35
CA ASN A 245 38.70 -18.87 -10.70
C ASN A 245 38.27 -19.74 -9.50
N LEU A 246 38.55 -19.34 -8.25
CA LEU A 246 38.28 -20.17 -7.07
C LEU A 246 37.13 -19.69 -6.16
N VAL A 247 36.55 -18.51 -6.42
CA VAL A 247 35.33 -18.07 -5.73
C VAL A 247 34.10 -18.50 -6.52
N LYS A 248 34.03 -19.80 -6.82
CA LYS A 248 32.79 -20.48 -7.16
C LYS A 248 32.11 -20.80 -5.83
N ILE A 249 31.47 -19.80 -5.24
CA ILE A 249 30.72 -19.96 -3.99
C ILE A 249 29.64 -21.01 -4.25
N GLU A 250 29.76 -22.07 -3.47
CA GLU A 250 28.86 -23.19 -3.35
C GLU A 250 27.47 -22.66 -2.99
N TYR A 251 26.64 -22.49 -4.02
CA TYR A 251 25.22 -22.20 -3.86
C TYR A 251 24.60 -23.45 -3.25
N SER A 252 24.32 -23.42 -1.94
CA SER A 252 23.43 -24.39 -1.34
C SER A 252 22.11 -24.31 -2.11
N ALA A 253 21.84 -25.38 -2.87
CA ALA A 253 20.67 -25.50 -3.72
C ALA A 253 19.43 -25.66 -2.85
N GLU A 254 18.90 -24.55 -2.34
CA GLU A 254 17.52 -24.52 -1.89
C GLU A 254 16.64 -24.60 -3.15
N GLU A 255 16.02 -25.75 -3.33
CA GLU A 255 15.22 -26.13 -4.49
C GLU A 255 14.19 -25.02 -4.79
N LYS A 256 14.36 -24.33 -5.93
CA LYS A 256 13.45 -23.28 -6.40
C LYS A 256 12.04 -23.87 -6.59
N MET A 257 11.21 -23.85 -5.56
CA MET A 257 9.81 -24.21 -5.69
C MET A 257 9.15 -23.24 -6.68
N THR A 258 8.55 -23.79 -7.73
CA THR A 258 7.78 -23.01 -8.70
C THR A 258 6.61 -22.36 -7.97
N THR A 259 6.21 -21.13 -8.33
CA THR A 259 5.12 -20.39 -7.65
C THR A 259 3.87 -21.25 -7.43
N ARG A 260 3.52 -22.11 -8.39
CA ARG A 260 2.43 -23.07 -8.29
C ARG A 260 2.60 -24.10 -7.16
N GLN A 261 3.80 -24.61 -6.93
CA GLN A 261 4.11 -25.56 -5.86
C GLN A 261 4.05 -24.90 -4.49
N TYR A 262 4.48 -23.64 -4.38
CA TYR A 262 4.38 -22.86 -3.15
C TYR A 262 2.92 -22.58 -2.75
N TRP A 263 2.06 -22.21 -3.72
CA TRP A 263 0.63 -22.05 -3.47
C TRP A 263 -0.03 -23.37 -3.03
N TRP A 264 0.38 -24.50 -3.60
CA TRP A 264 -0.08 -25.81 -3.19
C TRP A 264 0.40 -26.23 -1.79
N SER A 265 1.62 -25.85 -1.39
CA SER A 265 2.14 -26.14 -0.05
C SER A 265 1.42 -25.31 1.02
N LEU A 266 1.12 -24.04 0.74
CA LEU A 266 0.33 -23.18 1.63
C LEU A 266 -1.11 -23.67 1.81
N LEU A 267 -1.77 -24.11 0.73
CA LEU A 267 -3.11 -24.73 0.81
C LEU A 267 -3.11 -26.00 1.67
N LYS A 268 -2.03 -26.77 1.63
CA LYS A 268 -1.89 -28.02 2.38
C LYS A 268 -1.55 -27.80 3.86
N GLN A 269 -0.93 -26.66 4.19
CA GLN A 269 -0.56 -26.32 5.57
C GLN A 269 -1.75 -25.90 6.44
N GLY A 270 -2.89 -25.56 5.84
CA GLY A 270 -4.08 -25.10 6.58
C GLY A 270 -3.81 -23.79 7.36
N PRO A 271 -4.85 -23.17 7.96
CA PRO A 271 -4.64 -22.00 8.80
C PRO A 271 -3.82 -22.40 10.02
N LYS A 272 -2.65 -21.79 10.19
CA LYS A 272 -1.85 -21.96 11.41
C LYS A 272 -2.65 -21.40 12.58
N ASN A 273 -3.13 -22.27 13.45
CA ASN A 273 -3.67 -21.88 14.74
C ASN A 273 -2.54 -21.24 15.55
N GLY A 274 -2.52 -19.91 15.58
CA GLY A 274 -1.54 -19.18 16.38
C GLY A 274 -1.46 -17.72 15.96
N LEU A 275 -2.31 -16.90 16.57
CA LEU A 275 -1.97 -15.60 17.16
C LEU A 275 -3.24 -15.08 17.86
N CYS A 276 -3.22 -15.18 19.19
CA CYS A 276 -3.98 -14.31 20.08
C CYS A 276 -3.52 -12.86 19.89
#